data_AF-A0A257GW93-F1
#
_entry.id   AF-A0A257GW93-F1
#
_cell.length_a   1.000
_cell.length_b   1.000
_cell.length_c   1.000
_cell.angle_alpha   90.00
_cell.angle_beta   90.00
_cell.angle_gamma   90.00
#
_symmetry.space_group_name_H-M   'P 1'
#
loop_
_entity.id
_entity.type
_entity.pdbx_description
1 polymer ?
#
loop_
_entity_poly.entity_id
_entity_poly.type
_entity_poly.pdbx_seq_one_letter_code
_entity_poly.pdbx_strand_id
1 'polypeptide(L)'
;MKTVRKLVTAWALTTLSGALWAQSVDVQGAWARPTVPGQKATGAYMRLTAGTDAKLVSASSPVAGVVELHEMKMEGDVMQMRALAGGLDLRMGRMVDLKPG
;
A
#
# COMPACT_ATOMS: atom_id res chain seq x y z
N MET A 1 -10.82 -51.38 17.39
CA MET A 1 -11.58 -50.43 16.54
C MET A 1 -11.94 -49.08 17.21
N LYS A 2 -11.66 -48.85 18.51
CA LYS A 2 -12.00 -47.59 19.21
C LYS A 2 -10.86 -46.55 19.24
N THR A 3 -9.63 -46.96 18.96
CA THR A 3 -8.40 -46.13 19.00
C THR A 3 -8.11 -45.40 17.69
N VAL A 4 -8.38 -46.03 16.55
CA VAL A 4 -8.21 -45.41 15.21
C VAL A 4 -9.13 -44.20 15.01
N ARG A 5 -10.33 -44.22 15.58
CA ARG A 5 -11.31 -43.13 15.48
C ARG A 5 -10.90 -41.85 16.24
N LYS A 6 -10.01 -41.95 17.25
CA LYS A 6 -9.50 -40.78 17.99
C LYS A 6 -8.32 -40.09 17.30
N LEU A 7 -7.59 -40.81 16.44
CA LEU A 7 -6.46 -40.26 15.68
C LEU A 7 -6.91 -39.48 14.44
N VAL A 8 -8.02 -39.86 13.80
CA VAL A 8 -8.57 -39.14 12.64
C VAL A 8 -9.11 -37.75 13.04
N THR A 9 -9.62 -37.61 14.27
CA THR A 9 -10.14 -36.33 14.78
C THR A 9 -9.06 -35.29 15.11
N ALA A 10 -7.79 -35.69 15.26
CA ALA A 10 -6.70 -34.76 15.58
C ALA A 10 -6.06 -34.12 14.33
N TRP A 11 -6.24 -34.71 13.15
CA TRP A 11 -5.71 -34.17 11.88
C TRP A 11 -6.65 -33.21 11.16
N ALA A 12 -7.93 -33.14 11.56
CA ALA A 12 -8.91 -32.27 10.92
C ALA A 12 -8.81 -30.79 11.35
N LEU A 13 -7.99 -30.46 12.35
CA LEU A 13 -7.93 -29.10 12.92
C LEU A 13 -6.77 -28.24 12.41
N THR A 14 -5.85 -28.79 11.61
CA THR A 14 -4.64 -28.07 11.12
C THR A 14 -4.74 -27.56 9.68
N THR A 15 -5.83 -27.81 8.97
CA THR A 15 -5.98 -27.38 7.55
C THR A 15 -6.75 -26.08 7.35
N LEU A 16 -7.12 -25.36 8.42
CA LEU A 16 -7.80 -24.07 8.32
C LEU A 16 -6.87 -22.86 8.41
N SER A 17 -5.60 -23.02 8.05
CA SER A 17 -4.71 -21.88 7.73
C SER A 17 -4.83 -21.56 6.24
N GLY A 18 -6.06 -21.26 5.80
CA GLY A 18 -6.26 -20.61 4.51
C GLY A 18 -5.51 -19.29 4.56
N ALA A 19 -4.57 -19.12 3.63
CA ALA A 19 -3.77 -17.92 3.53
C ALA A 19 -4.68 -16.68 3.47
N LEU A 20 -4.75 -15.98 4.59
CA LEU A 20 -5.33 -14.65 4.71
C LEU A 20 -4.39 -13.69 3.97
N TRP A 21 -4.39 -13.76 2.64
CA TRP A 21 -3.99 -12.62 1.82
C TRP A 21 -5.13 -11.61 1.87
N ALA A 22 -5.39 -11.07 3.06
CA ALA A 22 -6.17 -9.86 3.21
C ALA A 22 -5.26 -8.70 2.77
N GLN A 23 -4.93 -8.64 1.47
CA GLN A 23 -4.49 -7.39 0.88
C GLN A 23 -5.70 -6.46 0.91
N SER A 24 -5.83 -5.72 2.00
CA SER A 24 -6.87 -4.70 2.16
C SER A 24 -6.74 -3.59 1.12
N VAL A 25 -5.58 -3.47 0.47
CA VAL A 25 -5.31 -2.51 -0.60
C VAL A 25 -4.62 -3.23 -1.76
N ASP A 26 -5.27 -3.17 -2.92
CA ASP A 26 -4.70 -3.57 -4.21
C ASP A 26 -3.77 -2.47 -4.73
N VAL A 27 -2.59 -2.85 -5.20
CA VAL A 27 -1.54 -1.95 -5.69
C VAL A 27 -1.19 -2.35 -7.11
N GLN A 28 -1.45 -1.46 -8.07
CA GLN A 28 -1.25 -1.74 -9.49
C GLN A 28 -0.26 -0.79 -10.12
N GLY A 29 0.57 -1.33 -11.03
CA GLY A 29 1.46 -0.54 -11.87
C GLY A 29 2.45 0.30 -11.06
N ALA A 30 2.98 -0.24 -9.97
CA ALA A 30 3.97 0.46 -9.15
C ALA A 30 5.28 0.63 -9.93
N TRP A 31 5.77 1.86 -10.01
CA TRP A 31 7.06 2.19 -10.60
C TRP A 31 7.70 3.39 -9.91
N ALA A 32 9.01 3.52 -10.00
CA ALA A 32 9.74 4.68 -9.50
C ALA A 32 10.53 5.32 -10.64
N ARG A 33 10.56 6.65 -10.66
CA ARG A 33 11.37 7.40 -11.61
C ARG A 33 12.85 7.26 -11.23
N PRO A 34 13.77 7.08 -12.20
CA PRO A 34 15.20 7.19 -11.93
C PRO A 34 15.56 8.55 -11.33
N THR A 35 16.41 8.55 -10.31
CA THR A 35 16.92 9.78 -9.71
C THR A 35 17.71 10.57 -10.76
N VAL A 36 17.39 11.85 -10.91
CA VAL A 36 18.10 12.75 -11.82
C VAL A 36 19.53 12.99 -11.29
N PRO A 37 20.57 12.99 -12.13
CA PRO A 37 21.94 13.29 -11.69
C PRO A 37 22.00 14.59 -10.87
N GLY A 38 22.62 14.53 -9.69
CA GLY A 38 22.74 15.67 -8.76
C GLY A 38 21.54 15.87 -7.82
N GLN A 39 20.41 15.18 -8.03
CA GLN A 39 19.27 15.21 -7.12
C GLN A 39 19.36 14.08 -6.07
N LYS A 40 18.81 14.34 -4.88
CA LYS A 40 18.74 13.36 -3.79
C LYS A 40 17.36 12.73 -3.61
N ALA A 41 16.37 13.22 -4.35
CA ALA A 41 14.97 12.79 -4.25
C ALA A 41 14.46 12.33 -5.62
N THR A 42 13.52 11.39 -5.59
CA THR A 42 12.77 10.91 -6.75
C THR A 42 11.33 10.57 -6.35
N GLY A 43 10.48 10.29 -7.32
CA GLY A 43 9.07 9.93 -7.11
C GLY A 43 8.80 8.45 -7.38
N ALA A 44 7.91 7.86 -6.58
CA ALA A 44 7.30 6.56 -6.82
C ALA A 44 5.79 6.75 -7.07
N TYR A 45 5.26 5.95 -7.99
CA TYR A 45 3.94 6.12 -8.57
C TYR A 45 3.25 4.76 -8.66
N MET A 46 1.95 4.73 -8.38
CA MET A 46 1.15 3.50 -8.33
C MET A 46 -0.34 3.84 -8.24
N ARG A 47 -1.19 2.88 -8.58
CA ARG A 47 -2.63 2.96 -8.34
C ARG A 47 -2.98 2.12 -7.12
N LEU A 48 -3.72 2.71 -6.19
CA LEU A 48 -4.14 2.09 -4.93
C LEU A 48 -5.65 1.93 -4.92
N THR A 49 -6.17 0.74 -4.64
CA THR A 49 -7.61 0.50 -4.46
C THR A 49 -7.84 -0.28 -3.17
N ALA A 50 -8.52 0.31 -2.20
CA ALA A 50 -8.79 -0.35 -0.92
C ALA A 50 -10.10 -1.15 -0.96
N GLY A 51 -10.10 -2.37 -0.42
CA GLY A 51 -11.27 -3.23 -0.26
C GLY A 51 -12.18 -2.81 0.90
N THR A 52 -11.67 -1.95 1.80
CA THR A 52 -12.40 -1.30 2.90
C THR A 52 -11.87 0.12 3.06
N ASP A 53 -12.57 1.00 3.78
CA ASP A 53 -12.02 2.32 4.10
C ASP A 53 -10.69 2.19 4.84
N ALA A 54 -9.67 2.89 4.34
CA ALA A 54 -8.31 2.84 4.84
C ALA A 54 -7.62 4.21 4.68
N LYS A 55 -6.44 4.34 5.26
CA LYS A 55 -5.61 5.53 5.15
C LYS A 55 -4.14 5.14 4.94
N LEU A 56 -3.53 5.64 3.88
CA LEU A 56 -2.10 5.52 3.65
C LEU A 56 -1.37 6.58 4.48
N VAL A 57 -0.78 6.15 5.60
CA VAL A 57 -0.15 7.04 6.58
C VAL A 57 1.35 7.22 6.33
N SER A 58 2.01 6.22 5.77
CA SER A 58 3.45 6.24 5.51
C SER A 58 3.83 5.18 4.46
N ALA A 59 5.03 5.31 3.94
CA ALA A 59 5.69 4.30 3.12
C ALA A 59 7.16 4.20 3.53
N SER A 60 7.83 3.11 3.16
CA SER A 60 9.26 2.92 3.41
C SER A 60 9.90 2.18 2.24
N SER A 61 11.21 2.36 2.07
CA SER A 61 11.97 1.71 1.00
C SER A 61 13.39 1.44 1.46
N PRO A 62 13.98 0.26 1.14
CA PRO A 62 15.36 -0.04 1.50
C PRO A 62 16.39 0.84 0.76
N VAL A 63 15.98 1.52 -0.32
CA VAL A 63 16.86 2.38 -1.12
C VAL A 63 16.65 3.88 -0.86
N ALA A 64 15.77 4.25 0.07
CA ALA A 64 15.50 5.65 0.42
C ALA A 64 15.53 5.83 1.94
N GLY A 65 16.35 6.77 2.44
CA GLY A 65 16.43 7.05 3.87
C GLY A 65 15.17 7.71 4.45
N VAL A 66 14.40 8.41 3.61
CA VAL A 66 13.14 9.05 3.96
C VAL A 66 12.15 8.85 2.80
N VAL A 67 10.89 8.57 3.13
CA VAL A 67 9.79 8.49 2.17
C VAL A 67 8.64 9.32 2.69
N GLU A 68 8.11 10.18 1.83
CA GLU A 68 7.02 11.11 2.17
C GLU A 68 5.91 11.00 1.12
N LEU A 69 4.66 11.23 1.54
CA LEU A 69 3.53 11.37 0.65
C LEU A 69 3.35 12.83 0.26
N HIS A 70 3.16 13.12 -1.02
CA HIS A 70 3.07 14.49 -1.54
C HIS A 70 1.83 14.66 -2.42
N GLU A 71 1.15 15.81 -2.32
CA GLU A 71 0.05 16.24 -3.20
C GLU A 71 0.47 17.44 -4.03
N MET A 72 -0.12 17.57 -5.21
CA MET A 72 -0.19 18.84 -5.92
C MET A 72 -1.40 19.62 -5.43
N LYS A 73 -1.16 20.80 -4.85
CA LYS A 73 -2.24 21.69 -4.43
C LYS A 73 -2.06 23.06 -5.07
N MET A 74 -3.17 23.66 -5.50
CA MET A 74 -3.19 25.05 -5.95
C MET A 74 -3.07 25.97 -4.74
N GLU A 75 -2.10 26.86 -4.76
CA GLU A 75 -1.93 27.96 -3.82
C GLU A 75 -1.94 29.26 -4.62
N GLY A 76 -3.11 29.89 -4.67
CA GLY A 76 -3.39 30.96 -5.64
C GLY A 76 -3.34 30.40 -7.07
N ASP A 77 -2.52 31.03 -7.91
CA ASP A 77 -2.32 30.63 -9.31
C ASP A 77 -1.16 29.64 -9.52
N VAL A 78 -0.51 29.19 -8.45
CA VAL A 78 0.65 28.30 -8.52
C VAL A 78 0.27 26.89 -8.06
N MET A 79 0.59 25.90 -8.88
CA MET A 79 0.53 24.49 -8.49
C MET A 79 1.80 24.14 -7.72
N GLN A 80 1.66 23.72 -6.47
CA GLN A 80 2.79 23.41 -5.59
C GLN A 80 2.71 21.99 -5.05
N MET A 81 3.88 21.34 -4.99
CA MET A 81 4.08 20.06 -4.31
C MET A 81 4.17 20.27 -2.80
N ARG A 82 3.35 19.57 -2.03
CA ARG A 82 3.33 19.64 -0.56
C ARG A 82 3.21 18.27 0.07
N ALA A 83 3.96 18.03 1.14
CA ALA A 83 3.86 16.80 1.92
C ALA A 83 2.50 16.69 2.64
N LEU A 84 1.86 15.52 2.58
CA LEU A 84 0.67 15.20 3.37
C LEU A 84 1.07 14.59 4.71
N ALA A 85 1.26 15.42 5.73
CA ALA A 85 1.50 14.95 7.10
C ALA A 85 0.33 14.12 7.66
N GLY A 86 -0.89 14.34 7.15
CA GLY A 86 -2.08 13.61 7.58
C GLY A 86 -2.21 12.21 6.99
N GLY A 87 -1.43 11.86 5.96
CA GLY A 87 -1.67 10.67 5.12
C GLY A 87 -2.76 10.89 4.07
N LEU A 88 -2.97 9.87 3.23
CA LEU A 88 -3.89 9.87 2.10
C LEU A 88 -5.06 8.91 2.35
N ASP A 89 -6.29 9.42 2.30
CA ASP A 89 -7.48 8.59 2.50
C ASP A 89 -7.75 7.70 1.28
N LEU A 90 -7.95 6.41 1.53
CA LEU A 90 -8.30 5.39 0.56
C LEU A 90 -9.72 4.90 0.86
N ARG A 91 -10.71 5.50 0.20
CA ARG A 91 -12.11 5.10 0.34
C ARG A 91 -12.35 3.75 -0.32
N MET A 92 -13.20 2.91 0.28
CA MET A 92 -13.53 1.60 -0.24
C MET A 92 -13.92 1.63 -1.73
N GLY A 93 -13.29 0.76 -2.53
CA GLY A 93 -13.55 0.59 -3.96
C GLY A 93 -13.14 1.79 -4.84
N ARG A 94 -12.61 2.87 -4.26
CA ARG A 94 -12.14 4.04 -5.00
C ARG A 94 -10.66 3.87 -5.28
N MET A 95 -10.35 3.83 -6.58
CA MET A 95 -8.97 3.88 -7.03
C MET A 95 -8.41 5.30 -6.84
N VAL A 96 -7.26 5.37 -6.20
CA VAL A 96 -6.46 6.58 -6.01
C VAL A 96 -5.18 6.42 -6.82
N ASP A 97 -4.87 7.41 -7.66
CA ASP A 97 -3.73 7.38 -8.56
C ASP A 97 -2.62 8.27 -8.03
N LEU A 98 -1.50 7.67 -7.61
CA LEU A 98 -0.27 8.38 -7.30
C LEU A 98 0.51 8.53 -8.61
N LYS A 99 0.33 9.68 -9.26
CA LYS A 99 0.91 9.98 -10.57
C LYS A 99 1.86 11.18 -10.51
N PRO A 100 2.77 11.33 -11.49
CA PRO A 100 3.53 12.55 -11.66
C PRO A 100 2.60 13.68 -12.12
N GLY A 101 2.66 14.84 -11.46
CA GLY A 101 2.02 16.11 -11.89
C GLY A 101 0.55 15.98 -12.25
#